data_AF-A0A7C1V878-F1
#
_entry.id   AF-A0A7C1V878-F1
#
_cell.length_a   1.000
_cell.length_b   1.000
_cell.length_c   1.000
_cell.angle_alpha   90.00
_cell.angle_beta   90.00
_cell.angle_gamma   90.00
#
_symmetry.space_group_name_H-M   'P 1'
#
loop_
_entity.id
_entity.type
_entity.pdbx_description
1 polymer ?
#
loop_
_entity_poly.entity_id
_entity_poly.type
_entity_poly.pdbx_seq_one_letter_code
_entity_poly.pdbx_strand_id
1 'polypeptide(L)'
;MMKEQIPLIYLCIHKRLEDKFQNEAFKLKDLFLIFARTYHINKKFHYAVLKELESLKLMQRLNQHTARVLKCSVDLENTSRIYKKVGLY
;
A
#
# COMPACT_ATOMS: atom_id res chain seq x y z
N MET A 1 11.74 -18.18 11.33
CA MET A 1 10.96 -17.51 10.26
C MET A 1 11.04 -16.01 10.50
N MET A 2 11.75 -15.25 9.65
CA MET A 2 11.71 -13.79 9.72
C MET A 2 10.27 -13.36 9.45
N LYS A 3 9.64 -12.62 10.37
CA LYS A 3 8.37 -11.95 10.09
C LYS A 3 8.66 -10.97 8.96
N GLU A 4 8.03 -11.17 7.80
CA GLU A 4 8.09 -10.19 6.71
C GLU A 4 7.66 -8.83 7.26
N GLN A 5 8.63 -7.92 7.34
CA GLN A 5 8.40 -6.56 7.79
C GLN A 5 7.83 -5.77 6.62
N ILE A 6 6.69 -5.11 6.83
CA ILE A 6 6.08 -4.25 5.81
C ILE A 6 6.69 -2.86 6.00
N PRO A 7 7.42 -2.29 5.02
CA PRO A 7 7.95 -0.94 5.15
C PRO A 7 6.87 0.10 5.49
N LEU A 8 7.18 1.01 6.42
CA LEU A 8 6.23 2.01 6.92
C LEU A 8 5.60 2.83 5.78
N ILE A 9 6.38 3.16 4.75
CA ILE A 9 5.87 3.93 3.60
C ILE A 9 4.71 3.20 2.90
N TYR A 10 4.76 1.88 2.79
CA TYR A 10 3.69 1.09 2.16
C TYR A 10 2.45 1.01 3.04
N LEU A 11 2.61 1.01 4.37
CA LEU A 11 1.49 1.14 5.30
C LEU A 11 0.84 2.52 5.19
N CYS A 12 1.63 3.60 5.09
CA CYS A 12 1.10 4.95 4.88
C CYS A 12 0.37 5.11 3.55
N ILE A 13 0.90 4.51 2.48
CA ILE A 13 0.23 4.45 1.17
C ILE A 13 -1.08 3.67 1.29
N HIS A 14 -1.03 2.47 1.87
CA HIS A 14 -2.20 1.61 2.06
C HIS A 14 -3.32 2.32 2.82
N LYS A 15 -3.01 2.93 3.98
CA LYS A 15 -4.01 3.63 4.79
C LYS A 15 -4.71 4.75 4.01
N ARG A 16 -3.95 5.55 3.26
CA ARG A 16 -4.53 6.61 2.42
C ARG A 16 -5.44 6.05 1.33
N LEU A 17 -5.08 4.92 0.73
CA LEU A 17 -5.90 4.27 -0.29
C LEU A 17 -7.17 3.67 0.33
N GLU A 18 -7.05 3.08 1.52
CA GLU A 18 -8.20 2.57 2.29
C GLU A 18 -9.18 3.68 2.63
N ASP A 19 -8.69 4.81 3.17
CA ASP A 19 -9.54 5.96 3.53
C ASP A 19 -10.23 6.56 2.30
N LYS A 20 -9.54 6.59 1.15
CA LYS A 20 -10.07 7.18 -0.09
C LYS A 20 -11.05 6.28 -0.84
N PHE A 21 -10.77 4.98 -0.92
CA PHE A 21 -11.50 4.05 -1.79
C PHE A 21 -12.34 3.04 -1.01
N GLN A 22 -12.24 2.99 0.33
CA GLN A 22 -13.08 2.17 1.21
C GLN A 22 -13.14 0.67 0.80
N ASN A 23 -12.03 0.13 0.29
CA ASN A 23 -11.90 -1.23 -0.24
C ASN A 23 -12.70 -1.53 -1.53
N GLU A 24 -13.28 -0.51 -2.16
CA GLU A 24 -13.90 -0.62 -3.48
C GLU A 24 -12.85 -0.74 -4.59
N ALA A 25 -13.30 -1.16 -5.77
CA ALA A 25 -12.46 -1.20 -6.96
C ALA A 25 -12.25 0.21 -7.53
N PHE A 26 -11.02 0.56 -7.88
CA PHE A 26 -10.65 1.85 -8.47
C PHE A 26 -9.71 1.68 -9.65
N LYS A 27 -9.57 2.74 -10.46
CA LYS A 27 -8.71 2.73 -11.65
C LYS A 27 -7.25 2.94 -11.24
N LEU A 28 -6.34 2.18 -11.85
CA LEU A 28 -4.89 2.32 -11.63
C LEU A 28 -4.37 3.72 -11.97
N LYS A 29 -5.04 4.45 -12.88
CA LYS A 29 -4.69 5.85 -13.14
C LYS A 29 -4.83 6.74 -11.89
N ASP A 30 -5.83 6.48 -11.05
CA ASP A 30 -6.11 7.27 -9.85
C ASP A 30 -5.07 6.96 -8.76
N LEU A 31 -4.64 5.69 -8.69
CA LEU A 31 -3.50 5.27 -7.88
C LEU A 31 -2.21 5.97 -8.30
N PHE A 32 -1.90 5.97 -9.60
CA PHE A 32 -0.67 6.58 -10.12
C PHE A 32 -0.66 8.11 -9.95
N LEU A 33 -1.84 8.75 -9.98
CA LEU A 33 -1.97 10.16 -9.59
C LEU A 33 -1.62 10.38 -8.12
N ILE A 34 -2.04 9.48 -7.22
CA ILE A 34 -1.67 9.55 -5.79
C ILE A 34 -0.16 9.34 -5.62
N PHE A 35 0.42 8.34 -6.28
CA PHE A 35 1.87 8.11 -6.26
C PHE A 35 2.65 9.34 -6.70
N ALA A 36 2.24 9.97 -7.81
CA ALA A 36 2.92 11.15 -8.33
C ALA A 36 2.72 12.40 -7.47
N ARG A 37 1.48 12.69 -7.03
CA ARG A 37 1.14 13.97 -6.38
C ARG A 37 1.36 13.99 -4.88
N THR A 38 1.15 12.85 -4.22
CA THR A 38 1.24 12.77 -2.75
C THR A 38 2.61 12.27 -2.30
N TYR A 39 3.15 11.28 -3.01
CA TYR A 39 4.40 10.61 -2.60
C TYR A 39 5.58 10.96 -3.50
N HIS A 40 5.38 11.83 -4.50
CA HIS A 40 6.40 12.26 -5.46
C HIS A 40 7.16 11.10 -6.13
N ILE A 41 6.50 9.94 -6.28
CA ILE A 41 7.09 8.76 -6.91
C ILE A 41 7.15 9.00 -8.41
N ASN A 42 8.36 8.91 -8.97
CA ASN A 42 8.57 9.04 -10.41
C ASN A 42 7.78 7.98 -11.17
N LYS A 43 7.18 8.37 -12.30
CA LYS A 43 6.37 7.49 -13.18
C LYS A 43 7.05 6.16 -13.50
N LYS A 44 8.38 6.15 -13.68
CA LYS A 44 9.14 4.92 -13.96
C LYS A 44 9.05 3.87 -12.84
N PHE A 45 8.73 4.28 -11.61
CA PHE A 45 8.63 3.41 -10.45
C PHE A 45 7.18 3.03 -10.08
N HIS A 46 6.16 3.60 -10.72
CA HIS A 46 4.75 3.36 -10.35
C HIS A 46 4.37 1.88 -10.37
N TYR A 47 4.80 1.14 -11.39
CA TYR A 47 4.53 -0.29 -11.48
C TYR A 47 5.36 -1.13 -10.51
N ALA A 48 6.58 -0.70 -10.18
CA ALA A 48 7.40 -1.39 -9.18
C ALA A 48 6.74 -1.27 -7.80
N VAL A 49 6.34 -0.06 -7.42
CA VAL A 49 5.60 0.20 -6.17
C VAL A 49 4.29 -0.56 -6.12
N LEU A 50 3.54 -0.62 -7.22
CA LEU A 50 2.33 -1.44 -7.29
C LEU A 50 2.62 -2.92 -7.04
N LYS A 51 3.68 -3.48 -7.63
CA LYS A 51 4.07 -4.88 -7.41
C LYS A 51 4.47 -5.15 -5.97
N GLU A 52 5.14 -4.21 -5.31
CA GLU A 52 5.49 -4.33 -3.88
C GLU A 52 4.26 -4.30 -2.99
N LEU A 53 3.28 -3.42 -3.27
CA LEU A 53 2.00 -3.42 -2.54
C LEU A 53 1.24 -4.74 -2.71
N GLU A 54 1.30 -5.36 -3.89
CA GLU A 54 0.72 -6.68 -4.15
C GLU A 54 1.45 -7.80 -3.40
N SER A 55 2.80 -7.81 -3.42
CA SER A 55 3.58 -8.83 -2.71
C SER A 55 3.37 -8.78 -1.20
N LEU A 56 3.17 -7.57 -0.66
CA LEU A 56 2.85 -7.30 0.74
C LEU A 56 1.37 -7.57 1.10
N LYS A 57 0.55 -8.03 0.14
CA LYS A 57 -0.89 -8.29 0.31
C LYS A 57 -1.68 -7.06 0.78
N LEU A 58 -1.23 -5.86 0.41
CA LEU A 58 -1.91 -4.59 0.71
C LEU A 58 -2.90 -4.21 -0.41
N MET A 59 -2.68 -4.72 -1.62
CA MET A 59 -3.52 -4.45 -2.78
C MET A 59 -3.64 -5.68 -3.68
N GLN A 60 -4.67 -5.68 -4.52
CA GLN A 60 -4.88 -6.68 -5.56
C GLN A 60 -5.30 -6.01 -6.87
N ARG A 61 -4.60 -6.27 -7.98
CA ARG A 61 -5.12 -5.97 -9.31
C ARG A 61 -6.27 -6.91 -9.67
N LEU A 62 -7.35 -6.33 -10.18
CA LEU A 62 -8.51 -7.05 -10.68
C LEU A 62 -8.38 -7.29 -12.19
N ASN A 63 -7.81 -6.32 -12.91
CA ASN A 63 -7.48 -6.42 -14.32
C ASN A 63 -6.35 -5.44 -14.66
N GLN A 64 -6.14 -5.19 -15.96
CA GLN A 64 -5.08 -4.31 -16.48
C GLN A 64 -5.24 -2.83 -16.08
N HIS A 65 -6.44 -2.42 -15.66
CA HIS A 65 -6.82 -1.03 -15.42
C HIS A 65 -7.41 -0.77 -14.04
N THR A 66 -7.80 -1.80 -13.29
CA THR A 66 -8.42 -1.65 -11.97
C THR A 66 -7.74 -2.50 -10.90
N ALA A 67 -7.81 -1.99 -9.67
CA ALA A 67 -7.32 -2.64 -8.47
C ALA A 67 -8.26 -2.35 -7.30
N ARG A 68 -8.04 -3.06 -6.19
CA ARG A 68 -8.70 -2.81 -4.91
C ARG A 68 -7.68 -2.82 -3.79
N VAL A 69 -7.98 -2.11 -2.71
CA VAL A 69 -7.24 -2.23 -1.45
C VAL A 69 -7.67 -3.54 -0.76
N LEU A 70 -6.72 -4.23 -0.14
CA LEU A 70 -7.00 -5.39 0.71
C LEU A 70 -6.96 -4.95 2.17
N LYS A 71 -7.75 -5.62 3.02
CA LYS A 71 -7.71 -5.35 4.46
C LYS A 71 -6.31 -5.65 5.01
N CYS A 72 -5.67 -4.68 5.64
CA CYS A 72 -4.34 -4.87 6.20
C CYS A 72 -4.39 -5.80 7.43
N SER A 73 -3.45 -6.73 7.54
CA SER A 73 -3.25 -7.54 8.75
C SER A 73 -2.45 -6.78 9.84
N VAL A 74 -2.00 -5.56 9.53
CA VAL A 74 -1.36 -4.66 10.49
C VAL A 74 -2.45 -3.78 11.09
N ASP A 75 -2.62 -3.91 12.40
CA ASP A 75 -3.37 -2.97 13.20
C ASP A 75 -2.57 -1.66 13.27
N LEU A 76 -3.06 -0.65 12.54
CA LEU A 76 -2.43 0.68 12.45
C LEU A 76 -2.80 1.60 13.62
N GLU A 77 -3.74 1.20 14.48
CA GLU A 77 -4.09 1.96 15.70
C GLU A 77 -3.20 1.55 16.88
N ASN A 78 -2.58 0.37 16.80
CA ASN A 78 -1.60 -0.11 17.78
C ASN A 78 -0.15 0.23 17.36
N THR A 79 0.28 1.45 17.68
CA THR A 79 1.62 1.98 17.33
C THR A 79 2.77 1.07 17.79
N SER A 80 2.67 0.45 18.96
CA SER A 80 3.66 -0.52 19.46
C SER A 80 3.82 -1.77 18.58
N ARG A 81 2.74 -2.23 17.93
CA ARG A 81 2.80 -3.34 16.94
C ARG A 81 3.38 -2.89 15.61
N ILE A 82 3.18 -1.63 15.21
CA ILE A 82 3.77 -1.05 13.99
C ILE A 82 5.29 -1.04 14.13
N TYR A 83 5.83 -0.47 15.21
CA TYR A 83 7.28 -0.38 15.45
C TYR A 83 7.99 -1.73 15.37
N LYS A 84 7.43 -2.80 15.97
CA LYS A 84 7.95 -4.17 15.88
C LYS A 84 7.84 -4.78 14.47
N LYS A 85 6.83 -4.40 13.69
CA LYS A 85 6.61 -4.90 12.32
C LYS A 85 7.43 -4.15 11.27
N VAL A 86 7.93 -2.95 11.57
CA VAL A 86 8.80 -2.16 10.67
C VAL A 86 10.29 -2.19 11.06
N GLY A 87 10.67 -3.03 12.03
CA GLY A 87 12.08 -3.22 12.42
C GLY A 87 12.70 -2.04 13.14
N LEU A 88 11.90 -1.20 13.81
CA LEU A 88 12.39 -0.06 14.58
C LEU A 88 12.65 -0.39 16.07
N TYR A 89 12.55 -1.67 16.45
CA TYR A 89 12.94 -2.26 17.75
C TYR A 89 13.50 -3.66 17.55
#